data_AF-A0AAU4UQI2-F1
#
_entry.id   AF-A0AAU4UQI2-F1
#
_cell.length_a   1.000
_cell.length_b   1.000
_cell.length_c   1.000
_cell.angle_alpha   90.00
_cell.angle_beta   90.00
_cell.angle_gamma   90.00
#
_symmetry.space_group_name_H-M   'P 1'
#
loop_
_entity.id
_entity.type
_entity.pdbx_description
1 polymer ?
#
loop_
_entity_poly.entity_id
_entity_poly.type
_entity_poly.pdbx_seq_one_letter_code
_entity_poly.pdbx_strand_id
1 'polypeptide(L)'
;MDSVRSQHRMLSEPADDDARQLYAGSCTGCEWTTRTPLDAHMLQEAFDEHMTILQEEAHRLAASASDIPGDLEDLRGYMVDGYDADDVNRVFDRLEEATGLSLVCVWEYFDSAGVGGNSQFYVSLEDDRFHEVAGDLWEWLNGDPDCDSTPASPGASSSWIGSKADLTSDFEYDDGRHNCAIRDVED
;
A
#
# COMPACT_ATOMS: atom_id res chain seq x y z
N MET A 1 -81.38 -15.34 7.62
CA MET A 1 -80.51 -15.94 6.60
C MET A 1 -79.42 -14.92 6.29
N ASP A 2 -78.65 -14.52 7.30
CA ASP A 2 -77.49 -15.25 7.88
C ASP A 2 -76.27 -15.09 6.96
N SER A 3 -75.31 -14.23 7.34
CA SER A 3 -74.08 -14.62 8.07
C SER A 3 -73.03 -15.10 7.06
N VAL A 4 -71.83 -14.53 6.92
CA VAL A 4 -70.82 -14.27 7.96
C VAL A 4 -69.85 -13.17 7.51
N ARG A 5 -69.45 -12.36 8.49
CA ARG A 5 -68.44 -11.28 8.50
C ARG A 5 -67.08 -11.86 8.92
N SER A 6 -66.00 -11.14 8.57
CA SER A 6 -64.64 -11.25 9.13
C SER A 6 -63.82 -12.46 8.61
N GLN A 7 -62.51 -12.41 8.37
CA GLN A 7 -61.38 -11.67 8.93
C GLN A 7 -60.33 -11.50 7.78
N HIS A 8 -59.33 -10.63 7.76
CA HIS A 8 -58.20 -10.58 8.68
C HIS A 8 -57.21 -9.47 8.22
N ARG A 9 -56.77 -8.66 9.18
CA ARG A 9 -55.43 -8.05 9.30
C ARG A 9 -55.05 -6.84 8.44
N MET A 10 -55.20 -5.68 9.08
CA MET A 10 -54.26 -4.55 9.00
C MET A 10 -52.80 -5.04 9.01
N LEU A 11 -52.03 -4.65 8.01
CA LEU A 11 -50.59 -4.50 8.14
C LEU A 11 -50.29 -3.03 7.91
N SER A 12 -50.26 -2.31 9.02
CA SER A 12 -49.59 -1.02 9.12
C SER A 12 -48.13 -1.22 8.75
N GLU A 13 -47.63 -0.43 7.82
CA GLU A 13 -46.20 -0.22 7.63
C GLU A 13 -45.58 0.20 8.97
N PRO A 14 -44.51 -0.46 9.45
CA PRO A 14 -43.82 -0.02 10.66
C PRO A 14 -43.14 1.33 10.39
N ALA A 15 -43.40 2.27 11.28
CA ALA A 15 -42.75 3.57 11.33
C ALA A 15 -41.23 3.42 11.44
N ASP A 16 -40.51 3.81 10.38
CA ASP A 16 -39.08 4.16 10.42
C ASP A 16 -38.88 5.49 11.15
N ASP A 17 -39.28 5.57 12.42
CA ASP A 17 -39.19 6.79 13.23
C ASP A 17 -38.54 6.53 14.61
N ASP A 18 -37.60 5.57 14.66
CA ASP A 18 -36.97 5.15 15.92
C ASP A 18 -35.45 4.97 15.81
N ALA A 19 -34.76 5.94 15.20
CA ALA A 19 -33.29 5.99 15.16
C ALA A 19 -32.69 7.34 15.63
N ARG A 20 -33.48 8.20 16.30
CA ARG A 20 -33.03 9.54 16.73
C ARG A 20 -33.06 9.82 18.23
N GLN A 21 -33.37 8.84 19.10
CA GLN A 21 -33.55 9.11 20.54
C GLN A 21 -32.57 8.45 21.50
N LEU A 22 -31.38 8.05 21.04
CA LEU A 22 -30.30 7.63 21.94
C LEU A 22 -29.17 8.64 21.92
N TYR A 23 -29.37 9.80 22.57
CA TYR A 23 -28.35 10.59 23.28
C TYR A 23 -29.03 11.82 23.93
N ALA A 24 -30.00 11.59 24.82
CA ALA A 24 -30.43 12.62 25.77
C ALA A 24 -29.45 12.64 26.96
N GLY A 25 -28.22 13.05 26.69
CA GLY A 25 -27.26 13.47 27.72
C GLY A 25 -27.59 14.89 28.12
N SER A 26 -28.08 15.06 29.35
CA SER A 26 -28.37 16.36 29.96
C SER A 26 -27.16 17.29 29.92
N CYS A 27 -27.24 18.37 29.15
CA CYS A 27 -26.41 19.55 29.29
C CYS A 27 -27.31 20.79 29.16
N THR A 28 -27.77 21.28 30.31
CA THR A 28 -28.40 22.59 30.45
C THR A 28 -27.38 23.69 30.13
N GLY A 29 -27.63 24.44 29.06
CA GLY A 29 -26.97 25.73 28.80
C GLY A 29 -25.87 25.71 27.74
N CYS A 30 -26.21 25.43 26.48
CA CYS A 30 -25.42 25.89 25.34
C CYS A 30 -26.36 26.53 24.31
N GLU A 31 -26.15 27.81 24.05
CA GLU A 31 -26.69 28.48 22.86
C GLU A 31 -26.27 27.68 21.63
N TRP A 32 -27.24 27.12 20.92
CA TRP A 32 -27.02 26.52 19.62
C TRP A 32 -26.84 27.67 18.62
N THR A 33 -25.63 28.21 18.53
CA THR A 33 -25.28 29.01 17.34
C THR A 33 -25.48 28.11 16.13
N THR A 34 -26.40 28.49 15.26
CA THR A 34 -26.68 27.83 13.97
C THR A 34 -25.40 27.83 13.13
N ARG A 35 -24.57 26.79 13.33
CA ARG A 35 -23.51 26.42 12.41
C ARG A 35 -24.20 26.09 11.10
N THR A 36 -23.79 26.77 10.04
CA THR A 36 -24.23 26.53 8.66
C THR A 36 -24.36 25.02 8.41
N PRO A 37 -25.50 24.55 7.86
CA PRO A 37 -25.60 23.15 7.47
C PRO A 37 -24.45 22.88 6.50
N LEU A 38 -23.67 21.82 6.77
CA LEU A 38 -22.65 21.34 5.84
C LEU A 38 -23.35 21.12 4.50
N ASP A 39 -23.00 21.95 3.52
CA ASP A 39 -23.57 21.85 2.19
C ASP A 39 -23.13 20.50 1.63
N ALA A 40 -24.10 19.62 1.37
CA ALA A 40 -23.84 18.31 0.82
C ALA A 40 -23.07 18.40 -0.51
N HIS A 41 -23.23 19.52 -1.23
CA HIS A 41 -22.46 19.82 -2.43
C HIS A 41 -20.97 20.05 -2.13
N MET A 42 -20.63 20.77 -1.06
CA MET A 42 -19.23 21.01 -0.68
C MET A 42 -18.53 19.73 -0.20
N LEU A 43 -19.26 18.84 0.49
CA LEU A 43 -18.72 17.54 0.87
C LEU A 43 -18.53 16.64 -0.36
N GLN A 44 -19.49 16.64 -1.28
CA GLN A 44 -19.38 15.88 -2.52
C GLN A 44 -18.22 16.41 -3.39
N GLU A 45 -18.06 17.73 -3.51
CA GLU A 45 -16.93 18.34 -4.23
C GLU A 45 -15.58 18.01 -3.58
N ALA A 46 -15.48 18.04 -2.25
CA ALA A 46 -14.23 17.66 -1.56
C ALA A 46 -13.91 16.17 -1.71
N PHE A 47 -14.92 15.31 -1.70
CA PHE A 47 -14.74 13.88 -1.98
C PHE A 47 -14.38 13.64 -3.44
N ASP A 48 -15.02 14.33 -4.39
CA ASP A 48 -14.75 14.19 -5.82
C ASP A 48 -13.36 14.76 -6.17
N GLU A 49 -12.94 15.88 -5.59
CA GLU A 49 -11.56 16.39 -5.70
C GLU A 49 -10.55 15.40 -5.10
N HIS A 50 -10.82 14.88 -3.90
CA HIS A 50 -9.93 13.91 -3.25
C HIS A 50 -9.85 12.59 -4.02
N MET A 51 -10.98 12.11 -4.56
CA MET A 51 -11.00 10.92 -5.42
C MET A 51 -10.36 11.17 -6.78
N THR A 52 -10.42 12.39 -7.32
CA THR A 52 -9.73 12.77 -8.57
C THR A 52 -8.22 12.80 -8.35
N ILE A 53 -7.74 13.34 -7.22
CA ILE A 53 -6.31 13.29 -6.85
C ILE A 53 -5.85 11.83 -6.71
N LEU A 54 -6.63 10.99 -6.01
CA LEU A 54 -6.32 9.56 -5.87
C LEU A 54 -6.36 8.81 -7.21
N GLN A 55 -7.24 9.19 -8.14
CA GLN A 55 -7.32 8.61 -9.48
C GLN A 55 -6.18 9.07 -10.39
N GLU A 56 -5.79 10.35 -10.34
CA GLU A 56 -4.64 10.88 -11.07
C GLU A 56 -3.32 10.32 -10.54
N GLU A 57 -3.22 10.07 -9.23
CA GLU A 57 -2.11 9.37 -8.59
C GLU A 57 -2.08 7.89 -8.96
N ALA A 58 -3.24 7.21 -8.94
CA ALA A 58 -3.35 5.83 -9.43
C ALA A 58 -3.00 5.70 -10.92
N HIS A 59 -3.33 6.70 -11.76
CA HIS A 59 -2.92 6.73 -13.18
C HIS A 59 -1.44 7.05 -13.38
N ARG A 60 -0.83 7.82 -12.48
CA ARG A 60 0.62 8.10 -12.51
C ARG A 60 1.44 6.92 -12.00
N LEU A 61 0.89 6.15 -11.05
CA LEU A 61 1.49 4.94 -10.48
C LEU A 61 1.16 3.66 -11.28
N ALA A 62 0.12 3.69 -12.11
CA ALA A 62 -0.14 2.64 -13.10
C ALA A 62 0.81 2.81 -14.29
N ALA A 63 2.11 2.56 -14.05
CA ALA A 63 2.97 2.04 -15.10
C ALA A 63 2.20 0.90 -15.79
N SER A 64 2.09 1.01 -17.12
CA SER A 64 1.14 0.24 -17.93
C SER A 64 1.13 -1.24 -17.54
N ALA A 65 -0.05 -1.70 -17.13
CA ALA A 65 -0.34 -3.11 -16.92
C ALA A 65 0.06 -3.89 -18.18
N SER A 66 1.22 -4.56 -18.13
CA SER A 66 1.36 -6.00 -18.40
C SER A 66 2.76 -6.45 -18.79
N ASP A 67 3.73 -5.59 -19.12
CA ASP A 67 5.05 -6.07 -19.54
C ASP A 67 6.17 -5.32 -18.83
N ILE A 68 6.90 -6.04 -17.98
CA ILE A 68 8.30 -5.71 -17.72
C ILE A 68 8.99 -5.59 -19.08
N PRO A 69 9.70 -4.49 -19.37
CA PRO A 69 10.49 -4.40 -20.59
C PRO A 69 11.37 -5.65 -20.74
N GLY A 70 11.44 -6.24 -21.94
CA GLY A 70 12.27 -7.44 -22.17
C GLY A 70 13.74 -7.25 -21.77
N ASP A 71 14.17 -5.99 -21.67
CA ASP A 71 15.46 -5.58 -21.13
C ASP A 71 15.65 -5.82 -19.61
N LEU A 72 14.68 -6.41 -18.89
CA LEU A 72 14.84 -6.83 -17.50
C LEU A 72 14.73 -8.36 -17.33
N GLU A 73 14.49 -9.15 -18.38
CA GLU A 73 14.41 -10.62 -18.28
C GLU A 73 15.69 -11.24 -17.71
N ASP A 74 16.84 -10.59 -17.93
CA ASP A 74 18.15 -10.99 -17.41
C ASP A 74 18.27 -10.84 -15.88
N LEU A 75 17.33 -10.14 -15.23
CA LEU A 75 17.30 -9.98 -13.77
C LEU A 75 16.65 -11.18 -13.07
N ARG A 76 15.99 -12.09 -13.80
CA ARG A 76 15.37 -13.27 -13.21
C ARG A 76 16.43 -14.17 -12.56
N GLY A 77 16.31 -14.37 -11.25
CA GLY A 77 17.25 -15.14 -10.45
C GLY A 77 18.61 -14.47 -10.24
N TYR A 78 18.75 -13.18 -10.55
CA TYR A 78 20.04 -12.48 -10.44
C TYR A 78 20.61 -12.49 -9.01
N MET A 79 19.73 -12.54 -8.02
CA MET A 79 20.08 -12.46 -6.59
C MET A 79 20.15 -13.85 -5.91
N VAL A 80 20.02 -14.94 -6.66
CA VAL A 80 19.94 -16.31 -6.11
C VAL A 80 21.19 -16.74 -5.33
N ASP A 81 22.37 -16.34 -5.81
CA ASP A 81 23.67 -16.71 -5.20
C ASP A 81 24.11 -15.73 -4.10
N GLY A 82 23.22 -14.81 -3.70
CA GLY A 82 23.53 -13.65 -2.88
C GLY A 82 23.84 -12.42 -3.73
N TYR A 83 23.91 -11.28 -3.05
CA TYR A 83 24.10 -9.97 -3.65
C TYR A 83 24.72 -9.03 -2.62
N ASP A 84 25.37 -7.97 -3.09
CA ASP A 84 25.89 -6.88 -2.26
C ASP A 84 25.12 -5.57 -2.52
N ALA A 85 25.56 -4.48 -1.86
CA ALA A 85 24.93 -3.17 -2.02
C ALA A 85 25.01 -2.63 -3.46
N ASP A 86 26.08 -2.95 -4.20
CA ASP A 86 26.28 -2.48 -5.57
C ASP A 86 25.35 -3.24 -6.53
N ASP A 87 25.18 -4.55 -6.32
CA ASP A 87 24.21 -5.37 -7.04
C ASP A 87 22.78 -4.87 -6.79
N VAL A 88 22.40 -4.60 -5.54
CA VAL A 88 21.08 -4.03 -5.20
C VAL A 88 20.87 -2.72 -5.93
N ASN A 89 21.84 -1.79 -5.83
CA ASN A 89 21.76 -0.49 -6.46
C ASN A 89 21.55 -0.61 -7.97
N ARG A 90 22.30 -1.50 -8.62
CA ARG A 90 22.18 -1.73 -10.06
C ARG A 90 20.83 -2.32 -10.47
N VAL A 91 20.33 -3.30 -9.72
CA VAL A 91 19.06 -3.98 -10.05
C VAL A 91 17.89 -3.04 -9.80
N PHE A 92 17.91 -2.31 -8.68
CA PHE A 92 16.81 -1.45 -8.28
C PHE A 92 16.74 -0.18 -9.12
N ASP A 93 17.88 0.39 -9.54
CA ASP A 93 17.90 1.48 -10.54
C ASP A 93 17.14 1.08 -11.80
N ARG A 94 17.41 -0.13 -12.31
CA ARG A 94 16.79 -0.62 -13.55
C ARG A 94 15.30 -0.86 -13.38
N LEU A 95 14.88 -1.38 -12.23
CA LEU A 95 13.46 -1.59 -11.91
C LEU A 95 12.75 -0.24 -11.73
N GLU A 96 13.37 0.73 -11.06
CA GLU A 96 12.81 2.07 -10.88
C GLU A 96 12.73 2.82 -12.21
N GLU A 97 13.75 2.78 -13.05
CA GLU A 97 13.73 3.39 -14.39
C GLU A 97 12.62 2.79 -15.27
N ALA A 98 12.42 1.47 -15.18
CA ALA A 98 11.42 0.77 -15.98
C ALA A 98 9.98 0.95 -15.48
N THR A 99 9.78 1.04 -14.16
CA THR A 99 8.44 0.96 -13.54
C THR A 99 8.01 2.22 -12.81
N GLY A 100 8.95 3.13 -12.52
CA GLY A 100 8.74 4.30 -11.67
C GLY A 100 8.57 3.98 -10.18
N LEU A 101 8.68 2.72 -9.76
CA LEU A 101 8.61 2.34 -8.35
C LEU A 101 9.99 2.33 -7.72
N SER A 102 10.14 3.05 -6.61
CA SER A 102 11.38 3.04 -5.84
C SER A 102 11.39 1.86 -4.87
N LEU A 103 12.46 1.08 -4.92
CA LEU A 103 12.69 -0.09 -4.08
C LEU A 103 13.84 0.22 -3.12
N VAL A 104 13.77 -0.31 -1.90
CA VAL A 104 14.81 -0.16 -0.87
C VAL A 104 15.11 -1.54 -0.27
N CYS A 105 16.40 -1.86 -0.20
CA CYS A 105 16.94 -3.00 0.52
C CYS A 105 17.41 -2.53 1.90
N VAL A 106 16.88 -3.18 2.94
CA VAL A 106 17.22 -2.89 4.32
C VAL A 106 18.04 -4.05 4.85
N TRP A 107 19.28 -3.74 5.19
CA TRP A 107 20.26 -4.65 5.74
C TRP A 107 20.21 -4.68 7.26
N GLU A 108 20.55 -5.83 7.85
CA GLU A 108 20.57 -5.99 9.31
C GLU A 108 21.62 -5.09 9.97
N TYR A 109 22.80 -4.95 9.35
CA TYR A 109 23.86 -4.07 9.85
C TYR A 109 24.75 -3.50 8.73
N PHE A 110 25.52 -2.48 9.10
CA PHE A 110 26.65 -1.94 8.34
C PHE A 110 27.88 -1.86 9.25
N ASP A 111 29.07 -2.13 8.70
CA ASP A 111 30.37 -2.05 9.37
C ASP A 111 31.46 -1.47 8.46
N SER A 112 32.73 -1.56 8.88
CA SER A 112 33.88 -1.06 8.11
C SER A 112 34.12 -1.76 6.77
N ALA A 113 33.57 -2.97 6.58
CA ALA A 113 33.64 -3.76 5.36
C ALA A 113 32.41 -3.56 4.45
N GLY A 114 31.29 -3.05 4.97
CA GLY A 114 30.09 -2.71 4.20
C GLY A 114 28.80 -3.13 4.90
N VAL A 115 27.73 -3.27 4.12
CA VAL A 115 26.44 -3.80 4.62
C VAL A 115 26.48 -5.32 4.71
N GLY A 116 25.73 -5.90 5.65
CA GLY A 116 25.68 -7.34 5.82
C GLY A 116 24.55 -7.85 6.72
N GLY A 117 24.50 -9.18 6.84
CA GLY A 117 23.47 -9.89 7.58
C GLY A 117 22.23 -10.19 6.73
N ASN A 118 21.08 -10.36 7.38
CA ASN A 118 19.84 -10.58 6.66
C ASN A 118 19.39 -9.27 5.99
N SER A 119 18.82 -9.38 4.80
CA SER A 119 18.28 -8.26 4.04
C SER A 119 16.81 -8.49 3.71
N GLN A 120 16.04 -7.41 3.65
CA GLN A 120 14.64 -7.43 3.25
C GLN A 120 14.37 -6.28 2.27
N PHE A 121 13.49 -6.52 1.29
CA PHE A 121 13.13 -5.53 0.28
C PHE A 121 11.79 -4.88 0.63
N TYR A 122 11.72 -3.59 0.36
CA TYR A 122 10.54 -2.76 0.56
C TYR A 122 10.31 -1.88 -0.67
N VAL A 123 9.05 -1.55 -0.91
CA VAL A 123 8.68 -0.46 -1.82
C VAL A 123 8.65 0.83 -1.02
N SER A 124 9.38 1.84 -1.47
CA SER A 124 9.31 3.19 -0.92
C SER A 124 8.29 4.00 -1.70
N LEU A 125 7.26 4.46 -1.01
CA LEU A 125 6.28 5.41 -1.53
C LEU A 125 6.53 6.81 -0.94
N GLU A 126 5.75 7.80 -1.36
CA GLU A 126 5.86 9.18 -0.88
C GLU A 126 5.86 9.29 0.66
N ASP A 127 6.66 10.22 1.19
CA ASP A 127 6.83 10.52 2.63
C ASP A 127 7.45 9.38 3.46
N ASP A 128 8.52 8.75 2.95
CA ASP A 128 9.26 7.68 3.65
C ASP A 128 8.38 6.52 4.13
N ARG A 129 7.30 6.23 3.38
CA ARG A 129 6.37 5.15 3.71
C ARG A 129 6.80 3.88 3.02
N PHE A 130 7.31 2.95 3.83
CA PHE A 130 7.72 1.63 3.37
C PHE A 130 6.55 0.64 3.34
N HIS A 131 6.48 -0.11 2.25
CA HIS A 131 5.57 -1.23 2.07
C HIS A 131 6.38 -2.50 1.84
N GLU A 132 5.89 -3.63 2.34
CA GLU A 132 6.49 -4.93 2.03
C GLU A 132 6.43 -5.19 0.51
N VAL A 133 7.48 -5.80 -0.04
CA VAL A 133 7.41 -6.33 -1.40
C VAL A 133 6.44 -7.51 -1.44
N ALA A 134 5.48 -7.45 -2.35
CA ALA A 134 4.46 -8.48 -2.58
C ALA A 134 4.52 -9.04 -4.01
N GLY A 135 3.61 -9.96 -4.30
CA GLY A 135 3.54 -10.65 -5.58
C GLY A 135 4.78 -11.50 -5.83
N ASP A 136 5.16 -11.60 -7.10
CA ASP A 136 6.19 -12.54 -7.55
C ASP A 136 7.59 -11.92 -7.59
N LEU A 137 7.75 -10.61 -7.33
CA LEU A 137 9.03 -9.91 -7.50
C LEU A 137 10.17 -10.52 -6.66
N TRP A 138 9.90 -10.81 -5.39
CA TRP A 138 10.92 -11.37 -4.50
C TRP A 138 11.41 -12.73 -4.98
N GLU A 139 10.47 -13.65 -5.26
CA GLU A 139 10.78 -14.99 -5.76
C GLU A 139 11.41 -14.95 -7.16
N TRP A 140 11.01 -14.00 -7.99
CA TRP A 140 11.58 -13.82 -9.33
C TRP A 140 13.03 -13.35 -9.31
N LEU A 141 13.42 -12.48 -8.36
CA LEU A 141 14.81 -12.04 -8.20
C LEU A 141 15.71 -13.06 -7.50
N ASN A 142 15.19 -13.71 -6.44
CA ASN A 142 15.99 -14.55 -5.54
C ASN A 142 15.85 -16.06 -5.81
N GLY A 143 14.89 -16.47 -6.66
CA GLY A 143 14.65 -17.87 -7.00
C GLY A 143 15.61 -18.38 -8.08
N ASP A 144 15.90 -19.68 -8.07
CA ASP A 144 16.68 -20.34 -9.10
C ASP A 144 15.95 -20.26 -10.46
N PRO A 145 16.53 -19.61 -11.48
CA PRO A 145 15.86 -19.43 -12.76
C PRO A 145 15.58 -20.76 -13.49
N ASP A 146 16.34 -21.82 -13.23
CA ASP A 146 16.11 -23.13 -13.86
C ASP A 146 15.03 -23.95 -13.11
N CYS A 147 14.50 -23.43 -12.00
CA CYS A 147 13.46 -24.08 -11.23
C CYS A 147 12.05 -23.71 -11.72
N ASP A 148 11.20 -24.72 -11.93
CA ASP A 148 9.79 -24.54 -12.33
C ASP A 148 8.95 -23.75 -11.31
N SER A 149 9.37 -23.70 -10.04
CA SER A 149 8.70 -22.91 -9.01
C SER A 149 9.05 -21.43 -9.04
N THR A 150 10.16 -21.05 -9.70
CA THR A 150 10.54 -19.64 -9.83
C THR A 150 9.67 -18.99 -10.88
N PRO A 151 8.91 -17.93 -10.54
CA PRO A 151 8.00 -17.27 -11.48
C PRO A 151 8.72 -16.90 -12.78
N ALA A 152 8.05 -17.05 -13.94
CA ALA A 152 8.63 -16.67 -15.22
C ALA A 152 8.70 -15.13 -15.41
N SER A 153 7.86 -14.41 -14.68
CA SER A 153 7.74 -12.95 -14.69
C SER A 153 7.54 -12.49 -13.24
N PRO A 154 8.00 -11.28 -12.86
CA PRO A 154 7.76 -10.72 -11.53
C PRO A 154 6.32 -10.22 -11.36
N GLY A 155 5.48 -10.33 -12.39
CA GLY A 155 4.13 -9.78 -12.39
C GLY A 155 4.09 -8.28 -12.68
N ALA A 156 2.90 -7.68 -12.57
CA ALA A 156 2.72 -6.25 -12.77
C ALA A 156 3.33 -5.46 -11.61
N SER A 157 3.97 -4.31 -11.89
CA SER A 157 4.59 -3.46 -10.87
C SER A 157 3.63 -3.05 -9.77
N SER A 158 2.36 -2.78 -10.11
CA SER A 158 1.32 -2.46 -9.13
C SER A 158 1.02 -3.59 -8.13
N SER A 159 1.37 -4.84 -8.46
CA SER A 159 1.20 -5.99 -7.56
C SER A 159 2.35 -6.16 -6.56
N TRP A 160 3.45 -5.42 -6.74
CA TRP A 160 4.61 -5.50 -5.86
C TRP A 160 4.42 -4.73 -4.55
N ILE A 161 3.41 -3.87 -4.49
CA ILE A 161 3.12 -3.05 -3.32
C ILE A 161 2.27 -3.86 -2.35
N GLY A 162 2.90 -4.36 -1.29
CA GLY A 162 2.26 -5.12 -0.23
C GLY A 162 1.65 -4.27 0.88
N SER A 163 1.48 -4.91 2.04
CA SER A 163 1.02 -4.25 3.25
C SER A 163 2.03 -3.19 3.69
N LYS A 164 1.53 -2.17 4.39
CA LYS A 164 2.40 -1.17 5.02
C LYS A 164 3.36 -1.89 5.98
N ALA A 165 4.66 -1.63 5.84
CA ALA A 165 5.67 -2.18 6.73
C ALA A 165 5.71 -1.40 8.06
N ASP A 166 6.02 -2.10 9.15
CA ASP A 166 6.31 -1.47 10.45
C ASP A 166 7.80 -1.09 10.52
N LEU A 167 8.21 -0.25 9.57
CA LEU A 167 9.58 0.22 9.40
C LEU A 167 9.60 1.74 9.57
N THR A 168 10.58 2.25 10.33
CA THR A 168 10.82 3.67 10.51
C THR A 168 11.97 4.13 9.62
N SER A 169 11.94 5.37 9.13
CA SER A 169 13.00 5.96 8.31
C SER A 169 14.28 6.35 9.07
N ASP A 170 14.33 6.11 10.38
CA ASP A 170 15.52 6.34 11.21
C ASP A 170 16.51 5.17 11.08
N PHE A 171 17.16 5.05 9.92
CA PHE A 171 18.25 4.08 9.69
C PHE A 171 19.59 4.63 10.20
N GLU A 172 20.44 3.75 10.72
CA GLU A 172 21.81 4.11 11.15
C GLU A 172 22.75 4.30 9.94
N TYR A 173 22.41 3.67 8.80
CA TYR A 173 23.10 3.83 7.53
C TYR A 173 22.09 4.01 6.40
N ASP A 174 22.39 4.94 5.50
CA ASP A 174 21.66 5.19 4.26
C ASP A 174 22.66 5.62 3.18
N ASP A 175 22.68 4.91 2.05
CA ASP A 175 23.55 5.24 0.91
C ASP A 175 23.00 6.38 0.04
N GLY A 176 21.84 6.93 0.39
CA GLY A 176 21.12 7.96 -0.34
C GLY A 176 20.39 7.42 -1.58
N ARG A 177 20.28 6.09 -1.71
CA ARG A 177 19.69 5.40 -2.84
C ARG A 177 18.80 4.25 -2.37
N HIS A 178 19.26 3.01 -2.56
CA HIS A 178 18.48 1.80 -2.37
C HIS A 178 18.93 0.99 -1.17
N ASN A 179 20.01 1.36 -0.47
CA ASN A 179 20.53 0.57 0.64
C ASN A 179 20.47 1.34 1.95
N CYS A 180 19.78 0.76 2.92
CA CYS A 180 19.73 1.25 4.29
C CYS A 180 20.14 0.13 5.25
N ALA A 181 20.64 0.46 6.45
CA ALA A 181 20.89 -0.54 7.49
C ALA A 181 20.31 -0.13 8.85
N ILE A 182 19.81 -1.13 9.57
CA ILE A 182 19.14 -0.93 10.87
C ILE A 182 20.15 -0.59 11.98
N ARG A 183 21.39 -1.07 11.87
CA ARG A 183 22.41 -0.93 12.92
C ARG A 183 23.78 -0.62 12.33
N ASP A 184 24.51 0.24 13.03
CA ASP A 184 25.96 0.36 12.90
C ASP A 184 26.63 -0.61 13.88
N VAL A 185 27.55 -1.43 13.38
CA VAL A 185 28.37 -2.33 14.19
C VAL A 185 29.82 -1.86 14.08
N GLU A 186 30.22 -1.01 15.04
CA GLU A 186 31.62 -0.63 15.21
C GLU A 186 32.44 -1.87 15.65
N ASP A 187 33.52 -2.17 14.92
CA ASP A 187 34.49 -3.23 15.22
C ASP A 187 35.23 -3.06 16.57
#